data_AF-A0A6B3LF06-F1
#
_entry.id   AF-A0A6B3LF06-F1
#
_cell.length_a   1.000
_cell.length_b   1.000
_cell.length_c   1.000
_cell.angle_alpha   90.00
_cell.angle_beta   90.00
_cell.angle_gamma   90.00
#
_symmetry.space_group_name_H-M   'P 1'
#
loop_
_entity.id
_entity.type
_entity.pdbx_description
1 polymer ?
#
loop_
_entity_poly.entity_id
_entity_poly.type
_entity_poly.pdbx_seq_one_letter_code
_entity_poly.pdbx_strand_id
1 'polypeptide(L)'
;MQQLSAQQAYENGRLLRAQFKNLAAREYLKYAADLGEPSAAYLYAMEVANYRTTIRTPPESQHYLLLAAQGGSRQAMRVLYQNGEWLRAAERSLWQQTYYDTLIELGSREPSQAAYELALYHQKDNPKLAQHYLTIAVEFEHPAALMLMAQQIEQGEGSYPMPGSRATEARKTYLKAAQTGYIPAIRNYIQLLENKGKYQDAYYWRQQAVQRGDLTSLVAMGGILSGQSEFYRFVEPDLKQAKAYFNQYLEVAGSDRLSHVYQNSQKQLLDISMQLSDHEKEISEKIELQLENYQPFFNHDAYWDN
;
A
#
# COMPACT_ATOMS: atom_id res chain seq x y z
N MET A 1 21.77 7.63 14.22
CA MET A 1 21.84 7.39 12.75
C MET A 1 23.26 7.16 12.22
N GLN A 2 24.33 7.68 12.84
CA GLN A 2 25.73 7.61 12.34
C GLN A 2 26.37 6.21 12.13
N GLN A 3 25.61 5.11 12.28
CA GLN A 3 26.08 3.74 12.01
C GLN A 3 25.26 3.00 10.95
N LEU A 4 24.17 3.59 10.42
CA LEU A 4 23.35 2.94 9.40
C LEU A 4 23.87 3.26 8.00
N SER A 5 23.84 2.26 7.11
CA SER A 5 24.01 2.48 5.67
C SER A 5 22.80 3.22 5.08
N ALA A 6 22.98 3.80 3.88
CA ALA A 6 21.89 4.49 3.19
C ALA A 6 20.67 3.56 2.96
N GLN A 7 20.92 2.33 2.52
CA GLN A 7 19.85 1.32 2.32
C GLN A 7 19.14 0.97 3.63
N GLN A 8 19.87 0.74 4.72
CA GLN A 8 19.25 0.40 6.01
C GLN A 8 18.39 1.54 6.55
N ALA A 9 18.88 2.78 6.44
CA ALA A 9 18.11 3.95 6.81
C ALA A 9 16.88 4.13 5.91
N TYR A 10 16.99 3.85 4.60
CA TYR A 10 15.85 3.83 3.69
C TYR A 10 14.78 2.82 4.10
N GLU A 11 15.15 1.55 4.31
CA GLU A 11 14.18 0.50 4.69
C GLU A 11 13.49 0.83 6.03
N ASN A 12 14.25 1.32 7.02
CA ASN A 12 13.70 1.77 8.30
C ASN A 12 12.72 2.95 8.11
N GLY A 13 13.13 3.96 7.34
CA GLY A 13 12.31 5.13 7.04
C GLY A 13 11.02 4.75 6.31
N ARG A 14 11.11 3.88 5.30
CA ARG A 14 9.96 3.39 4.52
C ARG A 14 8.99 2.63 5.41
N LEU A 15 9.49 1.72 6.26
CA LEU A 15 8.65 0.96 7.19
C LEU A 15 7.97 1.86 8.22
N LEU A 16 8.71 2.75 8.89
CA LEU A 16 8.14 3.69 9.86
C LEU A 16 7.05 4.56 9.23
N ARG A 17 7.26 5.02 7.99
CA ARG A 17 6.27 5.78 7.24
C ARG A 17 4.99 4.95 7.00
N ALA A 18 5.15 3.71 6.57
CA ALA A 18 4.04 2.78 6.37
C ALA A 18 3.37 2.35 7.69
N GLN A 19 4.01 2.59 8.83
CA GLN A 19 3.45 2.40 10.17
C GLN A 19 2.89 3.68 10.78
N PHE A 20 2.71 4.76 10.01
CA PHE A 20 2.19 6.04 10.50
C PHE A 20 3.09 6.74 11.54
N LYS A 21 4.40 6.43 11.53
CA LYS A 21 5.46 7.09 12.30
C LYS A 21 6.21 8.09 11.41
N ASN A 22 5.46 8.92 10.69
CA ASN A 22 5.92 9.85 9.66
C ASN A 22 6.99 10.83 10.16
N LEU A 23 6.87 11.36 11.39
CA LEU A 23 7.86 12.29 11.95
C LEU A 23 9.24 11.63 12.06
N ALA A 24 9.30 10.42 12.63
CA ALA A 24 10.53 9.65 12.75
C ALA A 24 11.04 9.16 11.38
N ALA A 25 10.13 8.72 10.51
CA ALA A 25 10.46 8.26 9.16
C ALA A 25 11.23 9.31 8.36
N ARG A 26 10.82 10.59 8.45
CA ARG A 26 11.47 11.70 7.72
C ARG A 26 12.94 11.86 8.07
N GLU A 27 13.32 11.65 9.33
CA GLU A 27 14.73 11.74 9.76
C GLU A 27 15.58 10.66 9.07
N TYR A 28 15.10 9.42 9.08
CA TYR A 28 15.77 8.30 8.41
C TYR A 28 15.82 8.46 6.89
N LEU A 29 14.71 8.85 6.27
CA LEU A 29 14.61 9.07 4.83
C LEU A 29 15.51 10.21 4.38
N LYS A 30 15.57 11.32 5.14
CA LYS A 30 16.48 12.43 4.84
C LYS A 30 17.93 11.99 4.93
N TYR A 31 18.30 11.29 6.01
CA TYR A 31 19.66 10.78 6.19
C TYR A 31 20.08 9.86 5.03
N ALA A 32 19.22 8.93 4.62
CA ALA A 32 19.49 8.05 3.47
C ALA A 32 19.58 8.83 2.15
N ALA A 33 18.70 9.81 1.95
CA ALA A 33 18.72 10.68 0.77
C ALA A 33 20.00 11.52 0.68
N ASP A 34 20.46 12.06 1.81
CA ASP A 34 21.71 12.84 1.90
C ASP A 34 22.95 11.96 1.61
N LEU A 35 22.86 10.65 1.83
CA LEU A 35 23.87 9.67 1.44
C LEU A 35 23.75 9.19 -0.03
N GLY A 36 22.78 9.73 -0.78
CA GLY A 36 22.60 9.45 -2.20
C GLY A 36 21.63 8.30 -2.52
N GLU A 37 20.85 7.80 -1.57
CA GLU A 37 19.86 6.76 -1.85
C GLU A 37 18.63 7.33 -2.61
N PRO A 38 18.42 6.98 -3.90
CA PRO A 38 17.42 7.63 -4.75
C PRO A 38 15.98 7.39 -4.26
N SER A 39 15.70 6.18 -3.79
CA SER A 39 14.37 5.80 -3.29
C SER A 39 14.02 6.57 -2.01
N ALA A 40 15.02 6.82 -1.16
CA ALA A 40 14.86 7.62 0.05
C ALA A 40 14.63 9.10 -0.29
N ALA A 41 15.37 9.65 -1.25
CA ALA A 41 15.19 11.02 -1.71
C ALA A 41 13.76 11.24 -2.25
N TYR A 42 13.24 10.28 -3.02
CA TYR A 42 11.85 10.31 -3.49
C TYR A 42 10.85 10.31 -2.31
N LEU A 43 10.94 9.33 -1.40
CA LEU A 43 10.01 9.24 -0.28
C LEU A 43 10.09 10.46 0.65
N TYR A 44 11.29 10.97 0.93
CA TYR A 44 11.48 12.17 1.71
C TYR A 44 10.79 13.37 1.06
N ALA A 45 10.96 13.56 -0.25
CA ALA A 45 10.32 14.63 -0.99
C ALA A 45 8.78 14.57 -0.89
N MET A 46 8.20 13.36 -0.94
CA MET A 46 6.75 13.15 -0.78
C MET A 46 6.28 13.46 0.64
N GLU A 47 7.05 13.09 1.67
CA GLU A 47 6.72 13.42 3.06
C GLU A 47 6.80 14.93 3.35
N VAL A 48 7.77 15.64 2.77
CA VAL A 48 7.89 17.10 2.89
C VAL A 48 6.71 17.80 2.21
N ALA A 49 6.32 17.36 1.01
CA ALA A 49 5.19 17.93 0.27
C ALA A 49 3.86 17.73 1.02
N ASN A 50 3.61 16.54 1.55
CA ASN A 50 2.38 16.24 2.28
C ASN A 50 2.27 17.00 3.61
N TYR A 51 3.39 17.27 4.28
CA TYR A 51 3.40 18.02 5.55
C TYR A 51 3.21 19.54 5.34
N ARG A 52 3.72 20.11 4.25
CA ARG A 52 3.59 21.53 3.92
C ARG A 52 2.44 21.77 2.93
N THR A 53 1.21 21.59 3.40
CA THR A 53 -0.01 21.59 2.58
C THR A 53 -0.33 22.89 1.84
N THR A 54 0.33 24.00 2.19
CA THR A 54 0.13 25.31 1.55
C THR A 54 0.85 25.44 0.20
N ILE A 55 1.88 24.62 -0.05
CA ILE A 55 2.64 24.63 -1.31
C ILE A 55 2.67 23.20 -1.85
N ARG A 56 2.04 22.97 -3.00
CA ARG A 56 1.91 21.63 -3.61
C ARG A 56 3.25 20.89 -3.77
N THR A 57 4.32 21.61 -4.08
CA THR A 57 5.68 21.06 -4.14
C THR A 57 6.68 22.08 -3.61
N PRO A 58 7.00 22.06 -2.30
CA PRO A 58 7.92 23.01 -1.68
C PRO A 58 9.32 22.91 -2.31
N PRO A 59 10.14 23.99 -2.33
CA PRO A 59 11.48 23.98 -2.93
C PRO A 59 12.39 22.84 -2.45
N GLU A 60 12.27 22.47 -1.18
CA GLU A 60 12.98 21.32 -0.60
C GLU A 60 12.55 19.99 -1.23
N SER A 61 11.24 19.78 -1.43
CA SER A 61 10.71 18.60 -2.13
C SER A 61 11.16 18.58 -3.60
N GLN A 62 11.18 19.74 -4.27
CA GLN A 62 11.69 19.88 -5.64
C GLN A 62 13.16 19.44 -5.75
N HIS A 63 14.00 19.87 -4.81
CA HIS A 63 15.41 19.50 -4.76
C HIS A 63 15.61 17.98 -4.63
N TYR A 64 14.95 17.34 -3.67
CA TYR A 64 15.08 15.90 -3.47
C TYR A 64 14.43 15.06 -4.59
N LEU A 65 13.37 15.55 -5.24
CA LEU A 65 12.83 14.92 -6.44
C LEU A 65 13.85 14.89 -7.59
N LEU A 66 14.58 15.98 -7.80
CA LEU A 66 15.65 16.03 -8.81
C LEU A 66 16.79 15.07 -8.46
N LEU A 67 17.24 15.05 -7.21
CA LEU A 67 18.27 14.11 -6.76
C LEU A 67 17.83 12.66 -6.95
N ALA A 68 16.60 12.33 -6.56
CA ALA A 68 16.04 11.00 -6.72
C ALA A 68 16.00 10.58 -8.19
N ALA A 69 15.53 11.45 -9.08
CA ALA A 69 15.45 11.16 -10.51
C ALA A 69 16.84 11.03 -11.15
N GLN A 70 17.79 11.89 -10.78
CA GLN A 70 19.19 11.79 -11.21
C GLN A 70 19.85 10.48 -10.73
N GLY A 71 19.46 10.01 -9.54
CA GLY A 71 19.88 8.72 -8.99
C GLY A 71 19.16 7.50 -9.58
N GLY A 72 18.22 7.68 -10.52
CA GLY A 72 17.53 6.57 -11.19
C GLY A 72 16.17 6.19 -10.60
N SER A 73 15.59 6.95 -9.67
CA SER A 73 14.24 6.68 -9.16
C SER A 73 13.19 6.90 -10.26
N ARG A 74 12.60 5.80 -10.74
CA ARG A 74 11.50 5.79 -11.71
C ARG A 74 10.31 6.61 -11.23
N GLN A 75 9.95 6.50 -9.95
CA GLN A 75 8.81 7.25 -9.41
C GLN A 75 9.08 8.75 -9.40
N ALA A 76 10.30 9.18 -9.06
CA ALA A 76 10.68 10.58 -9.10
C ALA A 76 10.65 11.14 -10.53
N MET A 77 11.23 10.42 -11.51
CA MET A 77 11.17 10.82 -12.92
C MET A 77 9.72 11.00 -13.39
N ARG A 78 8.82 10.06 -13.01
CA ARG A 78 7.39 10.15 -13.32
C ARG A 78 6.73 11.40 -12.75
N VAL A 79 7.00 11.70 -11.47
CA VAL A 79 6.50 12.93 -10.84
C VAL A 79 7.03 14.18 -11.54
N LEU A 80 8.31 14.23 -11.91
CA LEU A 80 8.92 15.40 -12.56
C LEU A 80 8.26 15.71 -13.90
N TYR A 81 8.01 14.72 -14.77
CA TYR A 81 7.41 15.00 -16.06
C TYR A 81 5.88 15.22 -15.98
N GLN A 82 5.17 14.54 -15.07
CA GLN A 82 3.71 14.65 -14.94
C GLN A 82 3.25 15.85 -14.08
N ASN A 83 3.99 16.16 -13.01
CA ASN A 83 3.59 17.11 -11.97
C ASN A 83 4.69 18.14 -11.64
N GLY A 84 5.74 18.23 -12.45
CA GLY A 84 6.79 19.22 -12.28
C GLY A 84 6.49 20.52 -13.03
N GLU A 85 5.31 21.14 -12.90
CA GLU A 85 5.00 22.39 -13.65
C GLU A 85 5.94 23.57 -13.31
N TRP A 86 6.71 23.46 -12.23
CA TRP A 86 7.77 24.38 -11.82
C TRP A 86 9.07 24.22 -12.65
N LEU A 87 9.20 23.14 -13.42
CA LEU A 87 10.27 22.93 -14.41
C LEU A 87 9.89 23.51 -15.77
N ARG A 88 10.90 23.81 -16.58
CA ARG A 88 10.68 24.18 -17.98
C ARG A 88 10.11 22.99 -18.75
N ALA A 89 9.34 23.27 -19.81
CA ALA A 89 8.77 22.23 -20.67
C ALA A 89 9.85 21.28 -21.23
N ALA A 90 10.99 21.82 -21.66
CA ALA A 90 12.11 21.01 -22.17
C ALA A 90 12.69 20.04 -21.12
N GLU A 91 12.79 20.47 -19.86
CA GLU A 91 13.28 19.62 -18.76
C GLU A 91 12.29 18.48 -18.46
N ARG A 92 10.99 18.79 -18.48
CA ARG A 92 9.95 17.76 -18.33
C ARG A 92 9.98 16.74 -19.47
N SER A 93 10.14 17.19 -20.71
CA SER A 93 10.28 16.29 -21.86
C SER A 93 11.51 15.40 -21.76
N LEU A 94 12.63 15.94 -21.26
CA LEU A 94 13.82 15.13 -21.00
C LEU A 94 13.54 14.04 -19.96
N TRP A 95 12.94 14.40 -18.81
CA TRP A 95 12.59 13.41 -17.78
C TRP A 95 11.58 12.37 -18.27
N GLN A 96 10.63 12.76 -19.11
CA GLN A 96 9.69 11.84 -19.75
C GLN A 96 10.42 10.81 -20.63
N GLN A 97 11.38 11.27 -21.43
CA GLN A 97 12.19 10.40 -22.28
C GLN A 97 13.07 9.48 -21.44
N THR A 98 13.78 10.01 -20.45
CA THR A 98 14.63 9.21 -19.55
C THR A 98 13.83 8.15 -18.80
N TYR A 99 12.62 8.48 -18.33
CA TYR A 99 11.71 7.51 -17.72
C TYR A 99 11.37 6.39 -18.71
N TYR A 100 10.97 6.74 -19.94
CA TYR A 100 10.65 5.76 -20.98
C TYR A 100 11.82 4.83 -21.28
N ASP A 101 13.02 5.37 -21.52
CA ASP A 101 14.23 4.58 -21.79
C ASP A 101 14.55 3.64 -20.62
N THR A 102 14.37 4.11 -19.38
CA THR A 102 14.53 3.29 -18.17
C THR A 102 13.53 2.12 -18.13
N LEU A 103 12.29 2.30 -18.59
CA LEU A 103 11.32 1.20 -18.67
C LEU A 103 11.70 0.16 -19.73
N ILE A 104 12.28 0.58 -20.84
CA ILE A 104 12.77 -0.34 -21.88
C ILE A 104 13.91 -1.20 -21.32
N GLU A 105 14.85 -0.60 -20.61
CA GLU A 105 15.92 -1.34 -19.93
C GLU A 105 15.38 -2.26 -18.82
N LEU A 106 14.39 -1.79 -18.06
CA LEU A 106 13.72 -2.59 -17.03
C LEU A 106 13.08 -3.86 -17.60
N GLY A 107 12.53 -3.79 -18.81
CA GLY A 107 11.88 -4.92 -19.47
C GLY A 107 12.77 -6.15 -19.62
N SER A 108 14.09 -5.98 -19.65
CA SER A 108 15.05 -7.10 -19.69
C SER A 108 15.22 -7.84 -18.36
N ARG A 109 14.92 -7.18 -17.23
CA ARG A 109 15.13 -7.69 -15.86
C ARG A 109 13.81 -8.01 -15.17
N GLU A 110 12.84 -7.12 -15.31
CA GLU A 110 11.53 -7.16 -14.64
C GLU A 110 10.43 -6.86 -15.67
N PRO A 111 10.19 -7.77 -16.64
CA PRO A 111 9.25 -7.54 -17.75
C PRO A 111 7.82 -7.25 -17.28
N SER A 112 7.41 -7.88 -16.18
CA SER A 112 6.11 -7.69 -15.54
C SER A 112 5.90 -6.24 -15.06
N GLN A 113 6.87 -5.70 -14.31
CA GLN A 113 6.86 -4.32 -13.81
C GLN A 113 6.99 -3.31 -14.96
N ALA A 114 7.91 -3.55 -15.90
CA ALA A 114 8.09 -2.69 -17.07
C ALA A 114 6.81 -2.57 -17.91
N ALA A 115 6.14 -3.70 -18.17
CA ALA A 115 4.87 -3.71 -18.89
C ALA A 115 3.79 -2.94 -18.12
N TYR A 116 3.70 -3.10 -16.80
CA TYR A 116 2.74 -2.34 -15.99
C TYR A 116 3.02 -0.83 -16.05
N GLU A 117 4.28 -0.40 -15.88
CA GLU A 117 4.64 1.02 -15.94
C GLU A 117 4.50 1.62 -17.36
N LEU A 118 4.74 0.83 -18.42
CA LEU A 118 4.48 1.22 -19.80
C LEU A 118 2.97 1.40 -20.08
N ALA A 119 2.13 0.54 -19.48
CA ALA A 119 0.69 0.71 -19.55
C ALA A 119 0.25 2.05 -18.94
N LEU A 120 0.78 2.39 -17.76
CA LEU A 120 0.52 3.68 -17.12
C LEU A 120 1.06 4.86 -17.94
N TYR A 121 2.26 4.72 -18.51
CA TYR A 121 2.89 5.75 -19.34
C TYR A 121 2.03 6.13 -20.56
N HIS A 122 1.49 5.14 -21.27
CA HIS A 122 0.71 5.36 -22.48
C HIS A 122 -0.78 5.66 -22.24
N GLN A 123 -1.26 5.58 -20.99
CA GLN A 123 -2.69 5.64 -20.68
C GLN A 123 -3.41 6.86 -21.27
N LYS A 124 -2.77 8.03 -21.22
CA LYS A 124 -3.35 9.29 -21.70
C LYS A 124 -3.26 9.47 -23.21
N ASP A 125 -2.10 9.15 -23.80
CA ASP A 125 -1.77 9.52 -25.17
C ASP A 125 -2.10 8.41 -26.17
N ASN A 126 -2.01 7.14 -25.75
CA ASN A 126 -2.31 5.99 -26.60
C ASN A 126 -2.99 4.86 -25.80
N PRO A 127 -4.31 4.97 -25.54
CA PRO A 127 -5.05 3.98 -24.74
C PRO A 127 -4.99 2.55 -25.29
N LYS A 128 -4.88 2.37 -26.60
CA LYS A 128 -4.75 1.04 -27.22
C LYS A 128 -3.42 0.40 -26.86
N LEU A 129 -2.32 1.16 -26.93
CA LEU A 129 -1.00 0.68 -26.55
C LEU A 129 -0.90 0.46 -25.04
N ALA A 130 -1.52 1.34 -24.24
CA ALA A 130 -1.65 1.16 -22.80
C ALA A 130 -2.33 -0.16 -22.45
N GLN A 131 -3.45 -0.48 -23.14
CA GLN A 131 -4.17 -1.74 -22.94
C GLN A 131 -3.33 -2.95 -23.34
N HIS A 132 -2.55 -2.85 -24.42
CA HIS A 132 -1.65 -3.93 -24.84
C HIS A 132 -0.61 -4.26 -23.77
N TYR A 133 0.08 -3.25 -23.24
CA TYR A 133 1.04 -3.44 -22.15
C TYR A 133 0.39 -3.91 -20.85
N LEU A 134 -0.83 -3.45 -20.55
CA LEU A 134 -1.56 -3.91 -19.39
C LEU A 134 -1.87 -5.42 -19.49
N THR A 135 -2.27 -5.88 -20.68
CA THR A 135 -2.49 -7.32 -20.94
C THR A 135 -1.20 -8.11 -20.72
N ILE A 136 -0.06 -7.63 -21.24
CA ILE A 136 1.25 -8.28 -21.01
C ILE A 136 1.55 -8.37 -19.51
N ALA A 137 1.37 -7.29 -18.75
CA ALA A 137 1.61 -7.31 -17.30
C ALA A 137 0.66 -8.28 -16.57
N VAL A 138 -0.59 -8.38 -17.01
CA VAL A 138 -1.58 -9.35 -16.48
C VAL A 138 -1.20 -10.80 -16.80
N GLU A 139 -0.64 -11.07 -17.98
CA GLU A 139 -0.14 -12.40 -18.36
C GLU A 139 1.05 -12.82 -17.48
N PHE A 140 1.87 -11.87 -17.02
CA PHE A 140 2.90 -12.08 -16.01
C PHE A 140 2.36 -12.09 -14.56
N GLU A 141 1.05 -12.09 -14.37
CA GLU A 141 0.38 -12.04 -13.06
C GLU A 141 0.80 -10.84 -12.19
N HIS A 142 1.17 -9.71 -12.82
CA HIS A 142 1.55 -8.51 -12.09
C HIS A 142 0.40 -8.05 -11.18
N PRO A 143 0.59 -7.95 -9.85
CA PRO A 143 -0.50 -7.75 -8.91
C PRO A 143 -1.27 -6.45 -9.11
N ALA A 144 -0.56 -5.34 -9.30
CA ALA A 144 -1.18 -4.04 -9.55
C ALA A 144 -1.82 -3.96 -10.95
N ALA A 145 -1.32 -4.74 -11.93
CA ALA A 145 -1.92 -4.80 -13.27
C ALA A 145 -3.24 -5.58 -13.25
N LEU A 146 -3.27 -6.72 -12.54
CA LEU A 146 -4.50 -7.48 -12.31
C LEU A 146 -5.56 -6.62 -11.62
N MET A 147 -5.16 -5.87 -10.58
CA MET A 147 -6.07 -4.95 -9.90
C MET A 147 -6.57 -3.83 -10.83
N LEU A 148 -5.68 -3.21 -11.62
CA LEU A 148 -6.05 -2.15 -12.58
C LEU A 148 -6.98 -2.68 -13.68
N MET A 149 -6.70 -3.87 -14.23
CA MET A 149 -7.57 -4.54 -15.20
C MET A 149 -8.95 -4.81 -14.60
N ALA A 150 -9.02 -5.32 -13.36
CA ALA A 150 -10.29 -5.57 -12.69
C ALA A 150 -11.13 -4.28 -12.53
N GLN A 151 -10.48 -3.16 -12.20
CA GLN A 151 -11.11 -1.85 -12.10
C GLN A 151 -11.64 -1.36 -13.47
N GLN A 152 -10.86 -1.51 -14.54
CA GLN A 152 -11.28 -1.16 -15.89
C GLN A 152 -12.51 -1.96 -16.33
N ILE A 153 -12.52 -3.27 -16.08
CA ILE A 153 -13.67 -4.13 -16.37
C ILE A 153 -14.91 -3.66 -15.61
N GLU A 154 -14.77 -3.30 -14.33
CA GLU A 154 -15.88 -2.79 -13.52
C GLU A 154 -16.44 -1.47 -14.08
N GLN A 155 -15.55 -0.58 -14.55
CA GLN A 155 -15.90 0.71 -15.17
C GLN A 155 -16.52 0.59 -16.56
N GLY A 156 -16.43 -0.59 -17.19
CA GLY A 156 -17.11 -0.88 -18.46
C GLY A 156 -16.20 -1.15 -19.65
N GLU A 157 -14.90 -1.19 -19.45
CA GLU A 157 -13.96 -1.56 -20.51
C GLU A 157 -14.11 -3.03 -20.90
N GLY A 158 -14.08 -3.32 -22.21
CA GLY A 158 -14.27 -4.66 -22.77
C GLY A 158 -15.69 -4.94 -23.28
N SER A 159 -15.90 -6.15 -23.80
CA SER A 159 -17.18 -6.58 -24.38
C SER A 159 -17.76 -7.76 -23.61
N TYR A 160 -18.96 -7.58 -23.06
CA TYR A 160 -19.62 -8.52 -22.15
C TYR A 160 -21.08 -8.72 -22.56
N PRO A 161 -21.35 -9.57 -23.56
CA PRO A 161 -22.67 -9.66 -24.19
C PRO A 161 -23.75 -10.24 -23.26
N MET A 162 -23.37 -11.00 -22.24
CA MET A 162 -24.29 -11.60 -21.30
C MET A 162 -24.50 -10.70 -20.07
N PRO A 163 -25.75 -10.46 -19.62
CA PRO A 163 -26.01 -9.75 -18.38
C PRO A 163 -25.22 -10.36 -17.21
N GLY A 164 -24.51 -9.52 -16.45
CA GLY A 164 -23.70 -9.95 -15.30
C GLY A 164 -22.35 -10.59 -15.62
N SER A 165 -22.01 -10.85 -16.89
CA SER A 165 -20.71 -11.43 -17.27
C SER A 165 -19.54 -10.48 -16.95
N ARG A 166 -19.71 -9.17 -17.16
CA ARG A 166 -18.73 -8.14 -16.76
C ARG A 166 -18.41 -8.18 -15.26
N ALA A 167 -19.46 -8.16 -14.43
CA ALA A 167 -19.31 -8.17 -12.98
C ALA A 167 -18.70 -9.48 -12.47
N THR A 168 -18.88 -10.58 -13.21
CA THR A 168 -18.26 -11.88 -12.94
C THR A 168 -16.77 -11.84 -13.29
N GLU A 169 -16.42 -11.29 -14.44
CA GLU A 169 -15.02 -11.19 -14.89
C GLU A 169 -14.20 -10.22 -14.03
N ALA A 170 -14.75 -9.06 -13.68
CA ALA A 170 -14.12 -8.14 -12.72
C ALA A 170 -13.82 -8.84 -11.40
N ARG A 171 -14.79 -9.59 -10.85
CA ARG A 171 -14.61 -10.34 -9.60
C ARG A 171 -13.54 -11.42 -9.72
N LYS A 172 -13.52 -12.20 -10.82
CA LYS A 172 -12.49 -13.20 -11.07
C LYS A 172 -11.10 -12.56 -11.14
N THR A 173 -11.00 -11.40 -11.78
CA THR A 173 -9.73 -10.67 -11.94
C THR A 173 -9.26 -10.08 -10.61
N TYR A 174 -10.14 -9.47 -9.81
CA TYR A 174 -9.81 -9.02 -8.45
C TYR A 174 -9.39 -10.19 -7.55
N LEU A 175 -10.03 -11.36 -7.67
CA LEU A 175 -9.64 -12.56 -6.94
C LEU A 175 -8.22 -13.00 -7.30
N LYS A 176 -7.88 -13.05 -8.59
CA LYS A 176 -6.51 -13.34 -9.04
C LYS A 176 -5.50 -12.34 -8.46
N ALA A 177 -5.83 -11.05 -8.51
CA ALA A 177 -5.00 -10.01 -7.91
C ALA A 177 -4.79 -10.25 -6.40
N ALA A 178 -5.85 -10.58 -5.66
CA ALA A 178 -5.76 -10.87 -4.23
C ALA A 178 -4.99 -12.16 -3.92
N GLN A 179 -5.02 -13.16 -4.81
CA GLN A 179 -4.30 -14.43 -4.65
C GLN A 179 -2.78 -14.30 -4.75
N THR A 180 -2.26 -13.27 -5.45
CA THR A 180 -0.83 -12.88 -5.36
C THR A 180 -0.45 -12.48 -3.92
N GLY A 181 -1.46 -12.10 -3.14
CA GLY A 181 -1.41 -11.57 -1.79
C GLY A 181 -0.83 -10.17 -1.67
N TYR A 182 -0.89 -9.43 -2.78
CA TYR A 182 -0.78 -7.99 -2.80
C TYR A 182 -1.89 -7.36 -1.94
N ILE A 183 -1.50 -6.71 -0.83
CA ILE A 183 -2.42 -6.18 0.19
C ILE A 183 -3.49 -5.25 -0.41
N PRO A 184 -3.16 -4.29 -1.31
CA PRO A 184 -4.18 -3.45 -1.92
C PRO A 184 -5.23 -4.23 -2.71
N ALA A 185 -4.83 -5.31 -3.41
CA ALA A 185 -5.80 -6.16 -4.10
C ALA A 185 -6.65 -6.97 -3.12
N ILE A 186 -6.08 -7.49 -2.03
CA ILE A 186 -6.85 -8.17 -0.97
C ILE A 186 -7.91 -7.21 -0.41
N ARG A 187 -7.53 -5.97 -0.05
CA ARG A 187 -8.47 -4.96 0.49
C ARG A 187 -9.59 -4.62 -0.49
N ASN A 188 -9.27 -4.42 -1.77
CA ASN A 188 -10.29 -4.17 -2.80
C ASN A 188 -11.23 -5.38 -2.96
N TYR A 189 -10.69 -6.60 -2.89
CA TYR A 189 -11.51 -7.80 -2.97
C TYR A 189 -12.44 -7.97 -1.76
N ILE A 190 -11.95 -7.68 -0.55
CA ILE A 190 -12.79 -7.62 0.67
C ILE A 190 -13.94 -6.64 0.46
N GLN A 191 -13.66 -5.41 0.03
CA GLN A 191 -14.68 -4.39 -0.22
C GLN A 191 -15.71 -4.87 -1.25
N LEU A 192 -15.26 -5.51 -2.34
CA LEU A 192 -16.14 -6.06 -3.37
C LEU A 192 -17.05 -7.18 -2.82
N LEU A 193 -16.56 -7.99 -1.88
CA LEU A 193 -17.34 -9.04 -1.23
C LEU A 193 -18.37 -8.45 -0.27
N GLU A 194 -17.96 -7.51 0.58
CA GLU A 194 -18.84 -6.80 1.53
C GLU A 194 -19.97 -6.06 0.81
N ASN A 195 -19.66 -5.32 -0.26
CA ASN A 195 -20.66 -4.63 -1.08
C ASN A 195 -21.71 -5.57 -1.70
N LYS A 196 -21.41 -6.86 -1.78
CA LYS A 196 -22.30 -7.89 -2.32
C LYS A 196 -22.88 -8.80 -1.21
N GLY A 197 -22.73 -8.40 0.05
CA GLY A 197 -23.24 -9.13 1.21
C GLY A 197 -22.50 -10.43 1.51
N LYS A 198 -21.34 -10.68 0.87
CA LYS A 198 -20.57 -11.92 1.02
C LYS A 198 -19.59 -11.84 2.20
N TYR A 199 -20.12 -11.57 3.39
CA TYR A 199 -19.30 -11.31 4.56
C TYR A 199 -18.47 -12.50 5.05
N GLN A 200 -18.93 -13.74 4.83
CA GLN A 200 -18.16 -14.96 5.15
C GLN A 200 -16.88 -15.05 4.30
N ASP A 201 -17.00 -14.83 2.98
CA ASP A 201 -15.84 -14.79 2.09
C ASP A 201 -14.93 -13.60 2.45
N ALA A 202 -15.52 -12.44 2.77
CA ALA A 202 -14.76 -11.26 3.16
C ALA A 202 -13.96 -11.49 4.45
N TYR A 203 -14.54 -12.20 5.42
CA TYR A 203 -13.86 -12.58 6.66
C TYR A 203 -12.64 -13.45 6.41
N TYR A 204 -12.77 -14.47 5.55
CA TYR A 204 -11.63 -15.29 5.13
C TYR A 204 -10.49 -14.42 4.55
N TRP A 205 -10.81 -13.49 3.66
CA TRP A 205 -9.80 -12.61 3.08
C TRP A 205 -9.21 -11.60 4.06
N ARG A 206 -9.97 -11.16 5.08
CA ARG A 206 -9.41 -10.35 6.18
C ARG A 206 -8.40 -11.15 7.01
N GLN A 207 -8.62 -12.44 7.23
CA GLN A 207 -7.62 -13.31 7.87
C GLN A 207 -6.35 -13.42 7.00
N GLN A 208 -6.50 -13.57 5.68
CA GLN A 208 -5.36 -13.56 4.75
C GLN A 208 -4.59 -12.23 4.80
N ALA A 209 -5.29 -11.09 4.88
CA ALA A 209 -4.67 -9.78 4.99
C ALA A 209 -3.80 -9.66 6.27
N VAL A 210 -4.30 -10.14 7.41
CA VAL A 210 -3.51 -10.19 8.67
C VAL A 210 -2.27 -11.06 8.50
N GLN A 211 -2.38 -12.25 7.89
CA GLN A 211 -1.23 -13.13 7.64
C GLN A 211 -0.18 -12.51 6.71
N ARG A 212 -0.58 -11.58 5.83
CA ARG A 212 0.33 -10.83 4.94
C ARG A 212 0.88 -9.54 5.56
N GLY A 213 0.60 -9.26 6.83
CA GLY A 213 1.12 -8.08 7.52
C GLY A 213 0.33 -6.80 7.24
N ASP A 214 -0.94 -6.87 6.83
CA ASP A 214 -1.77 -5.67 6.70
C ASP A 214 -2.09 -5.06 8.07
N LEU A 215 -1.41 -3.95 8.40
CA LEU A 215 -1.57 -3.23 9.67
C LEU A 215 -3.01 -2.78 9.94
N THR A 216 -3.74 -2.35 8.91
CA THR A 216 -5.12 -1.87 9.10
C THR A 216 -6.12 -3.01 9.27
N SER A 217 -5.79 -4.20 8.75
CA SER A 217 -6.61 -5.39 8.92
C SER A 217 -6.59 -5.92 10.36
N LEU A 218 -5.53 -5.66 11.14
CA LEU A 218 -5.52 -5.94 12.59
C LEU A 218 -6.69 -5.23 13.30
N VAL A 219 -6.85 -3.92 13.06
CA VAL A 219 -7.92 -3.12 13.68
C VAL A 219 -9.30 -3.61 13.25
N ALA A 220 -9.48 -3.86 11.95
CA ALA A 220 -10.76 -4.33 11.42
C ALA A 220 -11.14 -5.70 12.00
N MET A 221 -10.17 -6.63 12.07
CA MET A 221 -10.38 -7.95 12.67
C MET A 221 -10.60 -7.88 14.17
N GLY A 222 -9.88 -7.00 14.88
CA GLY A 222 -10.10 -6.75 16.31
C GLY A 222 -11.54 -6.32 16.60
N GLY A 223 -12.09 -5.39 15.79
CA GLY A 223 -13.49 -4.95 15.92
C GLY A 223 -14.53 -6.03 15.57
N ILE A 224 -14.22 -6.92 14.62
CA ILE A 224 -15.07 -8.08 14.31
C ILE A 224 -15.07 -9.05 15.49
N LEU A 225 -13.89 -9.42 15.98
CA LEU A 225 -13.71 -10.40 17.06
C LEU A 225 -14.17 -9.88 18.43
N SER A 226 -14.27 -8.56 18.61
CA SER A 226 -14.90 -7.96 19.78
C SER A 226 -16.44 -7.99 19.74
N GLY A 227 -17.05 -8.54 18.68
CA GLY A 227 -18.50 -8.62 18.51
C GLY A 227 -19.19 -7.30 18.16
N GLN A 228 -18.43 -6.27 17.75
CA GLN A 228 -18.96 -4.92 17.49
C GLN A 228 -19.42 -4.72 16.04
N SER A 229 -19.18 -5.71 15.18
CA SER A 229 -19.44 -5.61 13.75
C SER A 229 -20.77 -6.27 13.36
N GLU A 230 -21.78 -5.46 13.02
CA GLU A 230 -23.13 -5.94 12.72
C GLU A 230 -23.18 -6.88 11.50
N PHE A 231 -22.34 -6.61 10.49
CA PHE A 231 -22.28 -7.42 9.27
C PHE A 231 -21.56 -8.76 9.47
N TYR A 232 -20.84 -8.91 10.59
CA TYR A 232 -20.02 -10.08 10.90
C TYR A 232 -20.53 -10.85 12.13
N ARG A 233 -21.83 -10.73 12.47
CA ARG A 233 -22.46 -11.44 13.61
C ARG A 233 -22.37 -12.98 13.54
N PHE A 234 -22.00 -13.55 12.40
CA PHE A 234 -21.73 -14.99 12.25
C PHE A 234 -20.36 -15.42 12.81
N VAL A 235 -19.50 -14.45 13.14
CA VAL A 235 -18.21 -14.69 13.81
C VAL A 235 -18.46 -14.62 15.30
N GLU A 236 -18.23 -15.75 15.99
CA GLU A 236 -18.29 -15.78 17.45
C GLU A 236 -17.24 -14.83 18.05
N PRO A 237 -17.59 -14.00 19.04
CA PRO A 237 -16.64 -13.11 19.68
C PRO A 237 -15.46 -13.88 20.31
N ASP A 238 -14.24 -13.43 20.02
CA ASP A 238 -13.02 -13.88 20.69
C ASP A 238 -12.24 -12.66 21.20
N LEU A 239 -12.55 -12.27 22.43
CA LEU A 239 -11.94 -11.12 23.09
C LEU A 239 -10.42 -11.28 23.29
N LYS A 240 -9.91 -12.51 23.39
CA LYS A 240 -8.47 -12.77 23.54
C LYS A 240 -7.74 -12.41 22.26
N GLN A 241 -8.26 -12.89 21.12
CA GLN A 241 -7.67 -12.58 19.82
C GLN A 241 -7.90 -11.11 19.42
N ALA A 242 -9.06 -10.54 19.77
CA ALA A 242 -9.31 -9.11 19.58
C ALA A 242 -8.30 -8.24 20.34
N LYS A 243 -8.03 -8.57 21.62
CA LYS A 243 -7.00 -7.90 22.43
C LYS A 243 -5.64 -7.98 21.75
N ALA A 244 -5.22 -9.18 21.32
CA ALA A 244 -3.95 -9.39 20.64
C ALA A 244 -3.79 -8.51 19.39
N TYR A 245 -4.84 -8.41 18.57
CA TYR A 245 -4.79 -7.60 17.35
C TYR A 245 -4.75 -6.10 17.62
N PHE A 246 -5.51 -5.60 18.61
CA PHE A 246 -5.42 -4.20 19.00
C PHE A 246 -4.07 -3.87 19.62
N ASN A 247 -3.50 -4.76 20.45
CA ASN A 247 -2.17 -4.56 21.03
C ASN A 247 -1.10 -4.50 19.94
N GLN A 248 -1.06 -5.51 19.05
CA GLN A 248 -0.12 -5.55 17.93
C GLN A 248 -0.19 -4.30 17.05
N TYR A 249 -1.40 -3.81 16.77
CA TYR A 249 -1.58 -2.56 16.04
C TYR A 249 -0.96 -1.37 16.79
N LEU A 250 -1.18 -1.25 18.10
CA LEU A 250 -0.71 -0.11 18.92
C LEU A 250 0.80 -0.11 19.17
N GLU A 251 1.44 -1.29 19.20
CA GLU A 251 2.89 -1.41 19.28
C GLU A 251 3.57 -0.97 17.98
N VAL A 252 2.97 -1.35 16.85
CA VAL A 252 3.53 -1.13 15.53
C VAL A 252 3.19 0.25 14.98
N ALA A 253 1.94 0.69 15.10
CA ALA A 253 1.47 1.94 14.53
C ALA A 253 1.95 3.17 15.32
N GLY A 254 2.22 4.26 14.61
CA GLY A 254 2.28 5.61 15.16
C GLY A 254 0.93 6.32 15.08
N SER A 255 0.86 7.48 15.70
CA SER A 255 -0.33 8.33 15.71
C SER A 255 -0.20 9.57 14.81
N ASP A 256 0.88 9.71 14.03
CA ASP A 256 1.11 10.88 13.18
C ASP A 256 0.04 10.98 12.07
N ARG A 257 -0.46 9.82 11.64
CA ARG A 257 -1.62 9.66 10.75
C ARG A 257 -2.61 8.71 11.40
N LEU A 258 -3.89 8.85 11.04
CA LEU A 258 -4.99 8.04 11.59
C LEU A 258 -5.04 8.06 13.14
N SER A 259 -4.74 9.21 13.76
CA SER A 259 -4.77 9.37 15.22
C SER A 259 -6.08 8.93 15.86
N HIS A 260 -7.22 9.14 15.18
CA HIS A 260 -8.52 8.65 15.65
C HIS A 260 -8.61 7.12 15.68
N VAL A 261 -8.02 6.43 14.71
CA VAL A 261 -7.96 4.96 14.70
C VAL A 261 -7.08 4.50 15.86
N TYR A 262 -5.92 5.13 16.05
CA TYR A 262 -5.02 4.86 17.18
C TYR A 262 -5.72 5.01 18.54
N GLN A 263 -6.36 6.17 18.78
CA GLN A 263 -7.10 6.45 20.02
C GLN A 263 -8.27 5.48 20.23
N ASN A 264 -9.01 5.14 19.16
CA ASN A 264 -10.09 4.17 19.27
C ASN A 264 -9.54 2.78 19.62
N SER A 265 -8.46 2.34 18.98
CA SER A 265 -7.81 1.06 19.31
C SER A 265 -7.31 1.02 20.76
N GLN A 266 -6.78 2.11 21.31
CA GLN A 266 -6.43 2.19 22.74
C GLN A 266 -7.63 1.99 23.65
N LYS A 267 -8.75 2.66 23.33
CA LYS A 267 -9.99 2.50 24.07
C LYS A 267 -10.49 1.05 24.02
N GLN A 268 -10.53 0.45 22.83
CA GLN A 268 -10.95 -0.94 22.65
C GLN A 268 -10.05 -1.91 23.43
N LEU A 269 -8.74 -1.71 23.39
CA LEU A 269 -7.79 -2.52 24.14
C LEU A 269 -8.06 -2.47 25.65
N LEU A 270 -8.31 -1.27 26.19
CA LEU A 270 -8.63 -1.08 27.60
C LEU A 270 -9.97 -1.75 27.97
N ASP A 271 -11.02 -1.49 27.20
CA ASP A 271 -12.36 -2.02 27.43
C ASP A 271 -12.39 -3.56 27.39
N ILE A 272 -11.65 -4.17 26.47
CA ILE A 272 -11.50 -5.62 26.36
C ILE A 272 -10.67 -6.16 27.54
N SER A 273 -9.57 -5.49 27.89
CA SER A 273 -8.68 -5.94 28.97
C SER A 273 -9.37 -5.97 30.35
N MET A 274 -10.36 -5.10 30.57
CA MET A 274 -11.19 -5.12 31.79
C MET A 274 -12.17 -6.30 31.85
N GLN A 275 -12.50 -6.90 30.71
CA GLN A 275 -13.43 -8.04 30.63
C GLN A 275 -12.72 -9.39 30.75
N LEU A 276 -11.43 -9.44 30.40
CA LEU A 276 -10.65 -10.67 30.42
C LEU A 276 -10.10 -10.99 31.81
N SER A 277 -10.14 -12.27 32.18
CA SER A 277 -9.38 -12.80 33.31
C SER A 277 -7.87 -12.77 33.03
N ASP A 278 -7.05 -12.92 34.07
CA ASP A 278 -5.60 -12.92 33.91
C ASP A 278 -5.11 -14.10 33.05
N HIS A 279 -5.72 -15.28 33.21
CA HIS A 279 -5.43 -16.43 32.35
C HIS A 279 -5.75 -16.16 30.87
N GLU A 280 -6.84 -15.44 30.57
CA GLU A 280 -7.19 -15.10 29.20
C GLU A 280 -6.26 -14.04 28.60
N LYS A 281 -5.72 -13.14 29.43
CA LYS A 281 -4.67 -12.19 29.00
C LYS A 281 -3.38 -12.93 28.64
N GLU A 282 -2.98 -13.95 29.41
CA GLU A 282 -1.84 -14.81 29.05
C GLU A 282 -2.05 -15.53 27.71
N ILE A 283 -3.29 -15.91 27.38
CA ILE A 283 -3.61 -16.49 26.05
C ILE A 283 -3.47 -15.42 24.96
N SER A 284 -3.94 -14.20 25.18
CA SER A 284 -3.73 -13.07 24.25
C SER A 284 -2.25 -12.85 23.97
N GLU A 285 -1.41 -12.85 24.99
CA GLU A 285 0.05 -12.69 24.84
C GLU A 285 0.67 -13.80 23.97
N LYS A 286 0.20 -15.05 24.12
CA LYS A 286 0.65 -16.14 23.24
C LYS A 286 0.22 -15.95 21.78
N ILE A 287 -0.96 -15.37 21.54
CA ILE A 287 -1.41 -15.02 20.19
C ILE A 287 -0.54 -13.89 19.62
N GLU A 288 -0.19 -12.90 20.44
CA GLU A 288 0.71 -11.80 20.04
C GLU A 288 2.08 -12.35 19.59
N LEU A 289 2.68 -13.28 20.34
CA LEU A 289 3.91 -13.97 19.94
C LEU A 289 3.77 -14.76 18.63
N GLN A 290 2.58 -15.28 18.32
CA GLN A 290 2.35 -15.96 17.04
C GLN A 290 2.37 -14.97 15.87
N LEU A 291 1.87 -13.75 16.07
CA LEU A 291 1.85 -12.69 15.06
C LEU A 291 3.24 -12.18 14.70
N GLU A 292 4.21 -12.28 15.61
CA GLU A 292 5.62 -11.97 15.32
C GLU A 292 6.23 -12.87 14.24
N ASN A 293 5.67 -14.05 14.00
CA ASN A 293 6.12 -14.96 12.94
C ASN A 293 5.61 -14.54 11.55
N TYR A 294 4.73 -13.54 11.46
CA TYR A 294 4.28 -13.00 10.19
C TYR A 294 5.25 -11.94 9.66
N GLN A 295 4.99 -11.46 8.45
CA GLN A 295 5.70 -10.30 7.92
C GLN A 295 5.47 -9.08 8.83
N PRO A 296 6.43 -8.14 8.92
CA PRO A 296 6.23 -6.90 9.64
C PRO A 296 4.90 -6.26 9.25
N PHE A 297 4.13 -5.79 10.22
CA PHE A 297 2.87 -5.14 9.90
C PHE A 297 3.11 -3.73 9.36
N PHE A 298 2.51 -3.43 8.22
CA PHE A 298 2.58 -2.11 7.59
C PHE A 298 1.28 -1.76 6.87
N ASN A 299 1.02 -0.48 6.68
CA ASN A 299 -0.01 -0.01 5.79
C ASN A 299 0.57 0.14 4.37
N HIS A 300 0.15 -0.74 3.48
CA HIS A 300 0.50 -0.66 2.07
C HIS A 300 -0.15 0.56 1.44
N ASP A 301 0.63 1.60 1.17
CA ASP A 301 0.17 2.81 0.49
C ASP A 301 0.80 2.98 -0.90
N ALA A 302 0.51 4.09 -1.58
CA ALA A 302 0.92 4.34 -2.95
C ALA A 302 2.45 4.44 -3.16
N TYR A 303 3.23 4.43 -2.08
CA TYR A 303 4.69 4.56 -2.12
C TYR A 303 5.40 3.31 -1.59
N TRP A 304 4.65 2.24 -1.29
CA TRP A 304 5.24 0.98 -0.87
C TRP A 304 5.81 0.19 -2.06
N ASP A 305 5.18 0.31 -3.22
CA ASP A 305 5.65 -0.31 -4.46
C ASP A 305 6.84 0.49 -5.04
N ASN A 306 7.90 -0.24 -5.39
CA ASN A 306 9.06 0.27 -6.11
C ASN A 306 9.22 -0.43 -7.46
#